data_AF-A0A0B9ATG8-F1
#
_entry.id   AF-A0A0B9ATG8-F1
#
_cell.length_a   1.000
_cell.length_b   1.000
_cell.length_c   1.000
_cell.angle_alpha   90.00
_cell.angle_beta   90.00
_cell.angle_gamma   90.00
#
_symmetry.space_group_name_H-M   'P 1'
#
loop_
_entity.id
_entity.type
_entity.pdbx_description
1 polymer ?
#
loop_
_entity_poly.entity_id
_entity_poly.type
_entity_poly.pdbx_seq_one_letter_code
_entity_poly.pdbx_strand_id
1 'polypeptide(L)'
;MYTMLNNQEASKFDLYLPGKLVASLHYKIDDDADEVMFVYCEAIDATDPDTHCRELMKRALEDARGRMLTVNVTCPIALKYMRQNEVEST
;
A
#
# COMPACT_ATOMS: atom_id res chain seq x y z
N MET A 1 -0.31 14.31 9.61
CA MET A 1 -1.16 14.03 8.44
C MET A 1 -0.31 13.27 7.44
N TYR A 2 -0.80 12.13 6.94
CA TYR A 2 -0.12 11.38 5.88
C TYR A 2 -0.64 11.78 4.50
N THR A 3 0.27 11.79 3.53
CA THR A 3 -0.05 11.95 2.10
C THR A 3 0.54 10.77 1.34
N MET A 4 -0.29 10.07 0.58
CA MET A 4 0.16 9.01 -0.33
C MET A 4 0.26 9.60 -1.73
N LEU A 5 1.40 9.39 -2.39
CA LEU A 5 1.61 9.75 -3.79
C LEU A 5 1.81 8.48 -4.61
N ASN A 6 1.19 8.44 -5.79
CA ASN A 6 1.40 7.37 -6.75
C ASN A 6 2.55 7.75 -7.70
N ASN A 7 3.70 7.11 -7.54
CA ASN A 7 4.83 7.24 -8.45
C ASN A 7 4.79 6.10 -9.47
N GLN A 8 4.01 6.32 -10.53
CA GLN A 8 3.78 5.32 -11.56
C GLN A 8 5.04 4.95 -12.35
N GLU A 9 5.94 5.91 -12.59
CA GLU A 9 7.22 5.64 -13.28
C GLU A 9 8.10 4.65 -12.52
N ALA A 10 8.04 4.68 -11.18
CA ALA A 10 8.77 3.77 -10.31
C ALA A 10 7.93 2.57 -9.82
N SER A 11 6.70 2.41 -10.32
CA SER A 11 5.75 1.37 -9.92
C SER A 11 5.59 1.25 -8.40
N LYS A 12 5.40 2.39 -7.72
CA LYS A 12 5.26 2.40 -6.26
C LYS A 12 4.36 3.52 -5.74
N PHE A 13 3.75 3.26 -4.59
CA PHE A 13 3.15 4.29 -3.75
C PHE A 13 4.15 4.74 -2.69
N ASP A 14 4.29 6.04 -2.51
CA ASP A 14 5.16 6.64 -1.50
C ASP A 14 4.30 7.35 -0.44
N LEU A 15 4.57 7.08 0.84
CA LEU A 15 3.89 7.69 1.97
C LEU A 15 4.75 8.79 2.59
N TYR A 16 4.16 9.97 2.74
CA TYR A 16 4.83 11.13 3.31
C TYR A 16 4.17 11.61 4.60
N LEU A 17 5.00 11.94 5.58
CA LEU A 17 4.71 13.00 6.54
C LEU A 17 5.16 14.35 5.94
N PRO A 18 4.77 15.50 6.51
CA PRO A 18 5.16 16.80 5.97
C PRO A 18 6.67 16.91 5.72
N GLY A 19 7.06 16.92 4.45
CA GLY A 19 8.46 17.01 4.00
C GLY A 19 9.30 15.73 4.19
N LYS A 20 8.72 14.59 4.58
CA LYS A 20 9.48 13.37 4.88
C LYS A 20 8.83 12.12 4.31
N LEU A 21 9.57 11.39 3.46
CA LEU A 21 9.19 10.05 3.00
C LEU A 21 9.37 9.05 4.16
N VAL A 22 8.32 8.29 4.47
CA VAL A 22 8.30 7.38 5.63
C VAL A 22 8.03 5.93 5.29
N ALA A 23 7.42 5.63 4.14
CA ALA A 23 7.23 4.26 3.65
C ALA A 23 7.03 4.24 2.12
N SER A 24 7.31 3.09 1.50
CA SER A 24 7.09 2.84 0.08
C SER A 24 6.46 1.46 -0.13
N LEU A 25 5.55 1.35 -1.10
CA LEU A 25 4.86 0.13 -1.50
C LEU A 25 5.02 -0.08 -2.99
N HIS A 26 5.82 -1.07 -3.38
CA HIS A 26 6.01 -1.47 -4.76
C HIS A 26 4.86 -2.33 -5.24
N TYR A 27 4.40 -2.05 -6.46
CA TYR A 27 3.31 -2.76 -7.08
C TYR A 27 3.62 -3.14 -8.54
N LYS A 28 2.77 -3.97 -9.12
CA LYS A 28 2.61 -4.15 -10.57
C LYS A 28 1.15 -3.95 -10.91
N ILE A 29 0.84 -3.23 -11.98
CA ILE A 29 -0.52 -3.10 -12.49
C ILE A 29 -0.60 -3.88 -13.81
N ASP A 30 -1.66 -4.66 -13.95
CA ASP A 30 -2.08 -5.27 -15.20
C ASP A 30 -3.37 -4.57 -15.63
N ASP A 31 -3.25 -3.63 -16.58
CA ASP A 31 -4.38 -2.83 -17.05
C ASP A 31 -5.36 -3.66 -17.90
N ASP A 32 -4.91 -4.75 -18.54
CA ASP A 32 -5.78 -5.61 -19.35
C ASP A 32 -6.67 -6.51 -18.48
N ALA A 33 -6.17 -6.87 -17.29
CA ALA A 33 -6.88 -7.69 -16.31
C ALA A 33 -7.57 -6.88 -15.20
N ASP A 34 -7.45 -5.54 -15.21
CA ASP A 34 -7.89 -4.66 -14.12
C ASP A 34 -7.35 -5.11 -12.75
N GLU A 35 -6.06 -5.51 -12.70
CA GLU A 35 -5.44 -6.03 -11.48
C GLU A 35 -4.28 -5.16 -10.99
N VAL A 36 -4.12 -5.11 -9.66
CA VAL A 36 -2.91 -4.58 -9.03
C VAL A 36 -2.33 -5.60 -8.08
N MET A 37 -1.03 -5.85 -8.23
CA MET A 37 -0.28 -6.74 -7.38
C MET A 37 0.62 -5.95 -6.42
N PHE A 38 0.41 -6.09 -5.12
CA PHE A 38 1.28 -5.49 -4.11
C PHE A 38 2.45 -6.42 -3.77
N VAL A 39 3.64 -6.04 -4.22
CA VAL A 39 4.85 -6.88 -4.23
C VAL A 39 5.61 -6.78 -2.91
N TYR A 40 5.93 -5.56 -2.47
CA TYR A 40 6.77 -5.33 -1.30
C TYR A 40 6.49 -3.97 -0.68
N CYS A 41 6.42 -3.93 0.65
CA CYS A 41 6.19 -2.72 1.44
C CYS A 41 7.36 -2.53 2.39
N GLU A 42 7.87 -1.31 2.50
CA GLU A 42 8.95 -0.95 3.40
C GLU A 42 8.70 0.34 4.14
N ALA A 43 9.12 0.37 5.40
CA ALA A 43 9.26 1.61 6.15
C ALA A 43 10.64 2.19 5.87
N ILE A 44 10.67 3.46 5.51
CA ILE A 44 11.88 4.24 5.29
C ILE A 44 12.27 4.97 6.59
N ASP A 45 11.26 5.36 7.38
CA ASP A 45 11.45 5.91 8.72
C ASP A 45 11.34 4.80 9.78
N ALA A 46 12.36 4.68 10.62
CA ALA A 46 12.45 3.66 11.67
C ALA A 46 11.73 4.05 12.98
N THR A 47 11.18 5.25 13.08
CA THR A 47 10.57 5.74 14.33
C THR A 47 9.25 5.03 14.63
N ASP A 48 8.46 4.71 13.61
CA ASP A 48 7.22 3.90 13.74
C ASP A 48 6.93 3.11 12.44
N PRO A 49 7.78 2.12 12.11
CA PRO A 49 7.78 1.47 10.80
C PRO A 49 6.47 0.72 10.52
N ASP A 50 5.92 0.08 11.55
CA ASP A 50 4.69 -0.68 11.46
C ASP A 50 3.49 0.21 11.15
N THR A 51 3.38 1.38 11.79
CA THR A 51 2.27 2.30 11.54
C THR A 51 2.37 2.94 10.16
N HIS A 52 3.57 3.30 9.70
CA HIS A 52 3.77 3.83 8.35
C HIS A 52 3.35 2.82 7.27
N CYS A 53 3.78 1.56 7.39
CA CYS A 53 3.40 0.50 6.45
C CYS A 53 1.89 0.21 6.48
N ARG A 54 1.25 0.21 7.67
CA ARG A 54 -0.20 0.00 7.80
C ARG A 54 -1.00 1.11 7.13
N GLU A 55 -0.64 2.37 7.36
CA GLU A 55 -1.33 3.50 6.74
C GLU A 55 -1.16 3.50 5.21
N LEU A 56 0.05 3.20 4.72
CA LEU A 56 0.30 3.08 3.29
C LEU A 56 -0.55 1.98 2.67
N MET A 57 -0.58 0.81 3.30
CA MET A 57 -1.38 -0.32 2.83
C MET A 57 -2.87 0.02 2.77
N LYS A 58 -3.41 0.61 3.84
CA LYS A 58 -4.80 1.07 3.90
C LYS A 58 -5.15 1.95 2.70
N ARG A 59 -4.36 2.99 2.44
CA ARG A 59 -4.61 3.95 1.36
C ARG A 59 -4.45 3.35 -0.02
N ALA A 60 -3.47 2.46 -0.21
CA ALA A 60 -3.27 1.77 -1.48
C ALA A 60 -4.47 0.86 -1.82
N LEU A 61 -5.06 0.21 -0.81
CA LEU A 61 -6.29 -0.58 -0.99
C LEU A 61 -7.50 0.29 -1.30
N GLU A 62 -7.62 1.44 -0.63
CA GLU A 62 -8.67 2.43 -0.92
C GLU A 62 -8.56 2.97 -2.36
N ASP A 63 -7.33 3.25 -2.84
CA ASP A 63 -7.06 3.63 -4.24
C ASP A 63 -7.45 2.53 -5.23
N ALA A 64 -7.00 1.29 -5.00
CA ALA A 64 -7.34 0.16 -5.85
C ALA A 64 -8.85 -0.07 -5.92
N ARG A 65 -9.54 -0.01 -4.78
CA ARG A 65 -11.00 -0.10 -4.71
C ARG A 65 -11.69 1.05 -5.45
N GLY A 66 -11.18 2.28 -5.31
CA GLY A 66 -11.71 3.45 -6.02
C GLY A 66 -11.54 3.34 -7.54
N ARG A 67 -10.52 2.62 -8.00
CA ARG A 67 -10.22 2.34 -9.41
C ARG A 67 -10.84 1.02 -9.91
N MET A 68 -11.61 0.33 -9.07
CA MET A 68 -12.20 -0.99 -9.37
C MET A 68 -11.18 -2.07 -9.74
N LEU A 69 -9.93 -1.94 -9.26
CA LEU A 69 -8.89 -2.93 -9.50
C LEU A 69 -9.02 -4.11 -8.53
N THR A 70 -8.86 -5.32 -9.04
CA THR A 70 -8.69 -6.51 -8.21
C THR A 70 -7.30 -6.50 -7.57
N VAL A 71 -7.24 -6.66 -6.25
CA VAL A 71 -5.96 -6.60 -5.51
C VAL A 71 -5.42 -8.00 -5.28
N ASN A 72 -4.25 -8.28 -5.84
CA ASN A 72 -3.46 -9.48 -5.60
C ASN A 72 -2.31 -9.16 -4.62
N VAL A 73 -2.37 -9.71 -3.42
CA VAL A 73 -1.38 -9.42 -2.37
C VAL A 73 -0.36 -10.53 -2.26
N THR A 74 0.92 -10.24 -2.57
CA THR A 74 2.03 -11.18 -2.35
C THR A 74 2.96 -10.72 -1.22
N CYS A 75 2.93 -9.43 -0.86
CA CYS A 75 3.71 -8.88 0.24
C CYS A 75 3.32 -9.50 1.61
N PRO A 76 4.27 -10.08 2.37
CA PRO A 76 3.96 -10.68 3.68
C PRO A 76 3.39 -9.71 4.71
N ILE A 77 3.83 -8.45 4.70
CA ILE A 77 3.31 -7.40 5.58
C ILE A 77 1.86 -7.08 5.20
N ALA A 78 1.58 -6.98 3.91
CA ALA A 78 0.24 -6.75 3.39
C ALA A 78 -0.70 -7.92 3.73
N LEU A 79 -0.23 -9.17 3.61
CA LEU A 79 -0.99 -10.36 4.03
C LEU A 79 -1.31 -10.35 5.52
N LYS A 80 -0.36 -9.93 6.38
CA LYS A 80 -0.60 -9.77 7.82
C LYS A 80 -1.65 -8.69 8.09
N TYR A 81 -1.58 -7.58 7.38
CA TYR A 81 -2.57 -6.50 7.49
C TYR A 81 -3.97 -6.96 7.05
N MET A 82 -4.08 -7.64 5.91
CA MET A 82 -5.34 -8.20 5.41
C MET A 82 -6.03 -9.09 6.45
N ARG A 83 -5.32 -10.09 6.98
CA ARG A 83 -5.89 -11.02 7.99
C ARG A 83 -6.36 -10.32 9.27
N GLN A 84 -5.71 -9.23 9.66
CA GLN A 84 -6.07 -8.49 10.86
C GLN A 84 -7.33 -7.62 10.66
N ASN A 85 -7.63 -7.22 9.41
CA ASN A 85 -8.76 -6.34 9.09
C ASN A 85 -9.96 -7.11 8.48
N GLU A 86 -9.79 -8.35 8.00
CA GLU A 86 -10.91 -9.23 7.60
C GLU A 86 -11.87 -9.56 8.76
N VAL A 87 -11.39 -9.47 10.01
CA VAL A 87 -12.19 -9.75 11.22
C VAL A 87 -13.23 -8.64 11.50
N GLU A 88 -13.15 -7.47 10.86
CA GLU A 88 -14.10 -6.36 11.05
C GLU A 88 -15.29 -6.37 10.07
N SER A 89 -15.41 -7.40 9.21
CA SER A 89 -16.48 -7.49 8.20
C SER A 89 -17.48 -8.63 8.43
N THR A 90 -17.61 -9.16 9.66
CA THR A 90 -18.69 -10.09 10.04
C THR A 90 -19.68 -9.42 10.98
#